data_AF-A0A1I5Y4Q0-F1
#
_entry.id   AF-A0A1I5Y4Q0-F1
#
_cell.length_a   1.000
_cell.length_b   1.000
_cell.length_c   1.000
_cell.angle_alpha   90.00
_cell.angle_beta   90.00
_cell.angle_gamma   90.00
#
_symmetry.space_group_name_H-M   'P 1'
#
loop_
_entity.id
_entity.type
_entity.pdbx_description
1 polymer ?
#
loop_
_entity_poly.entity_id
_entity_poly.type
_entity_poly.pdbx_seq_one_letter_code
_entity_poly.pdbx_strand_id
1 'polypeptide(L)'
;MKKTSLTAKISLLAIVFSAVSLTSFGQEKKSMTISGEVLDMACYSSSGASGEAHKSCAADCIKAGSPMGILTSDGKVYLIVEDHNKKDAYAEAKKHAGEQITATGAYSDRGGVKTLIVDDVKPKS
;
A
#
# COMPACT_ATOMS: atom_id res chain seq x y z
N MET A 1 -66.73 -3.77 21.42
CA MET A 1 -65.60 -4.13 22.30
C MET A 1 -65.04 -5.48 21.87
N LYS A 2 -63.80 -5.53 21.35
CA LYS A 2 -62.92 -6.72 21.28
C LYS A 2 -61.51 -6.20 20.92
N LYS A 3 -60.62 -6.16 21.91
CA LYS A 3 -59.21 -5.76 21.74
C LYS A 3 -58.43 -7.05 21.41
N THR A 4 -57.92 -7.17 20.19
CA THR A 4 -57.01 -8.27 19.82
C THR A 4 -55.56 -7.78 19.88
N SER A 5 -54.77 -8.56 20.61
CA SER A 5 -53.42 -8.28 21.10
C SER A 5 -52.38 -8.18 19.99
N LEU A 6 -51.67 -7.04 19.94
CA LEU A 6 -50.60 -6.72 18.97
C LEU A 6 -49.20 -6.84 19.60
N THR A 7 -49.00 -7.66 20.63
CA THR A 7 -47.71 -7.73 21.35
C THR A 7 -46.86 -8.95 21.00
N ALA A 8 -47.37 -9.97 20.31
CA ALA A 8 -46.65 -11.22 20.10
C ALA A 8 -45.72 -11.26 18.86
N LYS A 9 -45.85 -10.34 17.91
CA LYS A 9 -45.06 -10.36 16.65
C LYS A 9 -43.74 -9.58 16.71
N ILE A 10 -43.52 -8.79 17.76
CA ILE A 10 -42.33 -7.92 17.86
C ILE A 10 -41.12 -8.66 18.45
N SER A 11 -41.32 -9.73 19.22
CA SER A 11 -40.19 -10.46 19.85
C SER A 11 -39.37 -11.35 18.92
N LEU A 12 -39.87 -11.76 17.74
CA LEU A 12 -39.13 -12.67 16.87
C LEU A 12 -38.15 -11.94 15.92
N LEU A 13 -38.35 -10.65 15.67
CA LEU A 13 -37.52 -9.89 14.73
C LEU A 13 -36.23 -9.33 15.36
N ALA A 14 -36.18 -9.22 16.70
CA ALA A 14 -35.01 -8.70 17.41
C ALA A 14 -33.86 -9.72 17.56
N ILE A 15 -34.15 -11.02 17.50
CA ILE A 15 -33.16 -12.08 17.75
C ILE A 15 -32.26 -12.31 16.52
N VAL A 16 -32.75 -12.02 15.31
CA VAL A 16 -31.99 -12.23 14.07
C VAL A 16 -30.94 -11.13 13.84
N PHE A 17 -31.08 -9.96 14.48
CA PHE A 17 -30.16 -8.83 14.27
C PHE A 17 -28.87 -8.93 15.11
N SER A 18 -28.84 -9.74 16.17
CA SER A 18 -27.68 -9.85 17.06
C SER A 18 -26.60 -10.85 16.62
N ALA A 19 -26.85 -11.66 15.58
CA ALA A 19 -25.91 -12.70 15.15
C ALA A 19 -24.83 -12.24 14.13
N VAL A 20 -24.89 -11.00 13.64
CA VAL A 20 -24.00 -10.49 12.58
C VAL A 20 -22.79 -9.72 13.13
N SER A 21 -22.58 -9.67 14.45
CA SER A 21 -21.56 -8.79 15.06
C SER A 21 -20.20 -9.46 15.34
N LEU A 22 -19.95 -10.70 14.91
CA LEU A 22 -18.71 -11.43 15.27
C LEU A 22 -17.72 -11.69 14.13
N THR A 23 -17.90 -11.11 12.93
CA THR A 23 -16.80 -11.06 11.97
C THR A 23 -15.81 -9.98 12.42
N SER A 24 -14.90 -10.37 13.30
CA SER A 24 -13.66 -9.66 13.59
C SER A 24 -13.04 -9.20 12.28
N PHE A 25 -13.02 -7.88 12.04
CA PHE A 25 -12.34 -7.25 10.91
C PHE A 25 -10.82 -7.30 11.15
N GLY A 26 -10.25 -8.51 11.17
CA GLY A 26 -8.85 -8.67 10.83
C GLY A 26 -8.71 -8.36 9.34
N GLN A 27 -8.46 -7.09 8.99
CA GLN A 27 -8.04 -6.78 7.63
C GLN A 27 -6.70 -7.48 7.41
N GLU A 28 -6.70 -8.66 6.79
CA GLU A 28 -5.49 -9.22 6.24
C GLU A 28 -4.90 -8.17 5.29
N LYS A 29 -3.70 -7.69 5.64
CA LYS A 29 -2.95 -6.81 4.76
C LYS A 29 -2.60 -7.60 3.52
N LYS A 30 -3.28 -7.32 2.40
CA LYS A 30 -3.03 -7.97 1.12
C LYS A 30 -1.55 -7.79 0.76
N SER A 31 -0.78 -8.88 0.78
CA SER A 31 0.59 -8.86 0.26
C SER A 31 0.57 -8.72 -1.26
N MET A 32 1.50 -7.95 -1.80
CA MET A 32 1.66 -7.68 -3.22
C MET A 32 3.15 -7.67 -3.57
N THR A 33 3.49 -8.25 -4.71
CA THR A 33 4.81 -8.14 -5.33
C THR A 33 4.68 -7.28 -6.58
N ILE A 34 5.51 -6.24 -6.70
CA ILE A 34 5.56 -5.34 -7.85
C ILE A 34 7.00 -5.25 -8.37
N SER A 35 7.16 -5.07 -9.67
CA SER A 35 8.44 -4.80 -10.29
C SER A 35 8.40 -3.46 -11.02
N GLY A 36 9.47 -2.68 -10.91
CA GLY A 36 9.53 -1.35 -11.51
C GLY A 36 10.77 -0.57 -11.14
N GLU A 37 10.84 0.67 -11.64
CA GLU A 37 11.92 1.62 -11.37
C GLU A 37 11.75 2.27 -10.01
N VAL A 38 12.81 2.37 -9.21
CA VAL A 38 12.80 3.17 -7.97
C VAL A 38 12.88 4.66 -8.30
N LEU A 39 11.82 5.39 -8.00
CA LEU A 39 11.69 6.82 -8.26
C LEU A 39 12.13 7.67 -7.07
N ASP A 40 12.72 8.83 -7.36
CA ASP A 40 12.58 10.01 -6.51
C ASP A 40 11.19 10.64 -6.74
N MET A 41 10.32 10.58 -5.73
CA MET A 41 8.95 11.08 -5.86
C MET A 41 8.87 12.60 -5.96
N ALA A 42 9.87 13.35 -5.48
CA ALA A 42 9.87 14.81 -5.61
C ALA A 42 10.04 15.24 -7.07
N CYS A 43 11.05 14.71 -7.74
CA CYS A 43 11.28 14.96 -9.17
C CYS A 43 10.18 14.33 -10.04
N TYR A 44 9.75 13.09 -9.75
CA TYR A 44 8.69 12.46 -10.52
C TYR A 44 7.36 13.23 -10.43
N SER A 45 6.97 13.70 -9.25
CA SER A 45 5.70 14.43 -9.09
C SER A 45 5.72 15.82 -9.71
N SER A 46 6.90 16.45 -9.82
CA SER A 46 7.02 17.82 -10.34
C SER A 46 7.20 17.87 -11.87
N SER A 47 7.92 16.91 -12.45
CA SER A 47 8.26 16.92 -13.88
C SER A 47 8.14 15.57 -14.58
N GLY A 48 7.78 14.50 -13.86
CA GLY A 48 7.75 13.14 -14.40
C GLY A 48 9.13 12.54 -14.64
N ALA A 49 10.19 13.09 -14.01
CA ALA A 49 11.54 12.61 -14.22
C ALA A 49 11.72 11.14 -13.77
N SER A 50 12.22 10.31 -14.68
CA SER A 50 12.51 8.89 -14.47
C SER A 50 13.52 8.39 -15.52
N GLY A 51 13.91 7.13 -15.42
CA GLY A 51 14.80 6.44 -16.34
C GLY A 51 16.29 6.75 -16.13
N GLU A 52 17.11 6.17 -17.00
CA GLU A 52 18.58 6.18 -16.88
C GLU A 52 19.16 7.61 -16.77
N ALA A 53 18.59 8.56 -17.53
CA ALA A 53 19.04 9.96 -17.50
C ALA A 53 18.83 10.65 -16.13
N HIS A 54 17.92 10.13 -15.30
CA HIS A 54 17.60 10.70 -14.00
C HIS A 54 18.20 9.91 -12.83
N LYS A 55 18.82 8.75 -13.10
CA LYS A 55 19.33 7.82 -12.09
C LYS A 55 20.26 8.47 -11.06
N SER A 56 21.27 9.22 -11.51
CA SER A 56 22.23 9.88 -10.60
C SER A 56 21.57 10.91 -9.69
N CYS A 57 20.66 11.72 -10.25
CA CYS A 57 19.93 12.73 -9.48
C CYS A 57 19.01 12.07 -8.44
N ALA A 58 18.28 11.03 -8.85
CA ALA A 58 17.43 10.27 -7.94
C ALA A 58 18.22 9.66 -6.79
N ALA A 59 19.41 9.12 -7.04
CA ALA A 59 20.29 8.55 -6.02
C ALA A 59 20.70 9.60 -4.97
N ASP A 60 21.12 10.79 -5.41
CA ASP A 60 21.50 11.88 -4.51
C ASP A 60 20.31 12.38 -3.67
N CYS A 61 19.15 12.57 -4.30
CA CYS A 61 17.94 13.03 -3.63
C CYS A 61 17.40 12.01 -2.62
N ILE A 62 17.37 10.72 -2.97
CA ILE A 62 16.94 9.64 -2.08
C ILE A 62 17.91 9.51 -0.90
N LYS A 63 19.22 9.63 -1.14
CA LYS A 63 20.22 9.67 -0.06
C LYS A 63 20.02 10.86 0.88
N ALA A 64 19.56 11.99 0.36
CA ALA A 64 19.21 13.18 1.14
C ALA A 64 17.83 13.09 1.84
N GLY A 65 17.08 12.01 1.63
CA GLY A 65 15.81 11.74 2.31
C GLY A 65 14.55 12.00 1.48
N SER A 66 14.68 12.13 0.16
CA SER A 66 13.50 12.26 -0.71
C SER A 66 12.60 11.00 -0.63
N PRO A 67 11.26 11.14 -0.68
CA PRO A 67 10.37 9.99 -0.68
C PRO A 67 10.59 9.13 -1.93
N MET A 68 10.49 7.81 -1.75
CA MET A 68 10.69 6.85 -2.84
C MET A 68 9.36 6.28 -3.33
N GLY A 69 9.31 5.97 -4.62
CA GLY A 69 8.22 5.20 -5.23
C GLY A 69 8.72 4.12 -6.17
N ILE A 70 7.80 3.32 -6.69
CA ILE A 70 8.08 2.33 -7.75
C ILE A 70 7.17 2.60 -8.94
N LEU A 71 7.78 2.87 -10.11
CA LEU A 71 7.09 2.98 -11.40
C LEU A 71 7.09 1.63 -12.11
N THR A 72 5.92 1.02 -12.22
CA THR A 72 5.73 -0.26 -12.91
C THR A 72 5.67 -0.08 -14.42
N SER A 73 5.90 -1.15 -15.19
CA SER A 73 5.89 -1.11 -16.66
C SER A 73 4.52 -0.76 -17.27
N ASP A 74 3.43 -0.90 -16.53
CA ASP A 74 2.08 -0.47 -16.91
C ASP A 74 1.76 0.98 -16.47
N GLY A 75 2.77 1.73 -16.02
CA GLY A 75 2.67 3.15 -15.71
C GLY A 75 2.03 3.47 -14.35
N LYS A 76 1.83 2.48 -13.48
CA LYS A 76 1.36 2.73 -12.11
C LYS A 76 2.52 3.12 -11.22
N VAL A 77 2.23 4.00 -10.26
CA VAL A 77 3.19 4.41 -9.24
C VAL A 77 2.68 4.01 -7.87
N TYR A 78 3.57 3.41 -7.09
CA TYR A 78 3.33 3.05 -5.70
C TYR A 78 4.31 3.81 -4.84
N LEU A 79 3.81 4.57 -3.86
CA LEU A 79 4.65 5.10 -2.79
C LEU A 79 5.18 3.91 -1.98
N ILE A 80 6.49 3.84 -1.75
CA ILE A 80 7.04 2.82 -0.87
C ILE A 80 7.31 3.40 0.52
N VAL A 81 6.97 2.65 1.56
CA VAL A 81 7.21 3.03 2.96
C VAL A 81 7.86 1.90 3.73
N GLU A 82 8.56 2.25 4.80
CA GLU A 82 9.21 1.31 5.69
C GLU A 82 8.18 0.42 6.42
N ASP A 83 8.43 -0.89 6.46
CA ASP A 83 7.87 -1.74 7.50
C ASP A 83 8.70 -1.58 8.77
N HIS A 84 8.11 -1.06 9.84
CA HIS A 84 8.81 -0.86 11.11
C HIS A 84 9.38 -2.15 11.73
N ASN A 85 8.93 -3.34 11.31
CA ASN A 85 9.48 -4.63 11.74
C ASN A 85 10.56 -5.17 10.78
N LYS A 86 10.69 -4.63 9.57
CA LYS A 86 11.60 -5.10 8.51
C LYS A 86 12.26 -3.91 7.78
N LYS A 87 12.91 -3.05 8.55
CA LYS A 87 13.46 -1.77 8.07
C LYS A 87 14.52 -1.91 6.97
N ASP A 88 15.25 -3.02 6.99
CA ASP A 88 16.33 -3.31 6.04
C ASP A 88 15.84 -3.34 4.59
N ALA A 89 14.60 -3.77 4.34
CA ALA A 89 14.04 -3.81 2.99
C ALA A 89 13.88 -2.40 2.39
N TYR A 90 13.42 -1.44 3.19
CA TYR A 90 13.33 -0.05 2.76
C TYR A 90 14.71 0.60 2.61
N ALA A 91 15.67 0.24 3.47
CA ALA A 91 17.06 0.69 3.33
C ALA A 91 17.74 0.13 2.07
N GLU A 92 17.42 -1.11 1.69
CA GLU A 92 17.91 -1.74 0.47
C GLU A 92 17.39 -1.02 -0.78
N ALA A 93 16.10 -0.67 -0.82
CA ALA A 93 15.52 0.08 -1.94
C ALA A 93 16.28 1.39 -2.26
N LYS A 94 16.84 2.06 -1.25
CA LYS A 94 17.62 3.30 -1.43
C LYS A 94 18.86 3.11 -2.29
N LYS A 95 19.42 1.91 -2.33
CA LYS A 95 20.62 1.58 -3.12
C LYS A 95 20.32 1.42 -4.61
N HIS A 96 19.04 1.36 -4.97
CA HIS A 96 18.55 1.05 -6.31
C HIS A 96 17.82 2.21 -6.96
N ALA A 97 18.09 3.45 -6.54
CA ALA A 97 17.53 4.65 -7.15
C ALA A 97 17.72 4.65 -8.68
N GLY A 98 16.64 4.86 -9.43
CA GLY A 98 16.60 4.78 -10.89
C GLY A 98 16.82 3.39 -11.48
N GLU A 99 16.95 2.35 -10.66
CA GLU A 99 17.12 0.96 -11.10
C GLU A 99 15.80 0.19 -11.05
N GLN A 100 15.76 -0.90 -11.81
CA GLN A 100 14.66 -1.84 -11.77
C GLN A 100 14.82 -2.82 -10.61
N ILE A 101 13.79 -2.92 -9.77
CA ILE A 101 13.73 -3.87 -8.66
C ILE A 101 12.44 -4.68 -8.71
N THR A 102 12.40 -5.73 -7.90
CA THR A 102 11.17 -6.40 -7.48
C THR A 102 11.01 -6.21 -5.97
N ALA A 103 9.92 -5.57 -5.57
CA ALA A 103 9.59 -5.32 -4.17
C ALA A 103 8.35 -6.11 -3.78
N THR A 104 8.38 -6.70 -2.58
CA THR A 104 7.22 -7.32 -1.95
C THR A 104 6.84 -6.54 -0.70
N GLY A 105 5.56 -6.53 -0.37
CA GLY A 105 5.08 -5.87 0.82
C GLY A 105 3.57 -5.87 0.97
N ALA A 106 3.11 -5.34 2.09
CA ALA A 106 1.68 -5.12 2.33
C ALA A 106 1.18 -3.94 1.49
N TYR A 107 0.18 -4.18 0.65
CA TYR A 107 -0.50 -3.15 -0.12
C TYR A 107 -1.52 -2.40 0.72
N SER A 108 -1.59 -1.09 0.52
CA SER A 108 -2.59 -0.19 1.08
C SER A 108 -3.06 0.80 0.03
N ASP A 109 -4.35 1.09 0.00
CA ASP A 109 -4.93 2.22 -0.73
C ASP A 109 -5.71 3.07 0.27
N ARG A 110 -5.20 4.24 0.61
CA ARG A 110 -5.80 5.15 1.60
C ARG A 110 -5.87 6.55 1.02
N GLY A 111 -7.09 7.07 0.86
CA GLY A 111 -7.30 8.39 0.27
C GLY A 111 -6.77 8.51 -1.17
N GLY A 112 -6.71 7.41 -1.92
CA GLY A 112 -6.17 7.38 -3.28
C GLY A 112 -4.64 7.22 -3.34
N VAL A 113 -3.94 7.19 -2.21
CA VAL A 113 -2.50 6.92 -2.16
C VAL A 113 -2.28 5.42 -2.16
N LYS A 114 -1.72 4.92 -3.26
CA LYS A 114 -1.28 3.53 -3.40
C LYS A 114 0.08 3.38 -2.72
N THR A 115 0.13 2.56 -1.68
CA THR A 115 1.32 2.37 -0.87
C THR A 115 1.69 0.90 -0.79
N LEU A 116 2.99 0.62 -0.90
CA LEU A 116 3.56 -0.67 -0.55
C LEU A 116 4.42 -0.50 0.71
N ILE A 117 4.03 -1.19 1.78
CA ILE A 117 4.82 -1.28 3.02
C ILE A 117 5.82 -2.40 2.80
N VAL A 118 7.06 -2.03 2.50
CA VAL A 118 8.04 -2.94 1.88
C VAL A 118 8.62 -3.88 2.91
N ASP A 119 8.65 -5.17 2.55
CA ASP A 119 9.09 -6.24 3.43
C ASP A 119 10.21 -7.12 2.82
N ASP A 120 10.44 -7.01 1.51
CA ASP A 120 11.53 -7.63 0.75
C ASP A 120 11.82 -6.82 -0.53
N VAL A 121 13.10 -6.70 -0.89
CA VAL A 121 13.56 -6.02 -2.12
C VAL A 121 14.62 -6.87 -2.78
N LYS A 122 14.46 -7.08 -4.09
CA LYS A 122 15.41 -7.81 -4.92
C LYS A 122 15.78 -6.99 -6.15
N PRO A 123 17.06 -6.87 -6.51
CA PRO A 123 17.46 -6.35 -7.81
C PRO A 123 16.79 -7.15 -8.92
N LYS A 124 16.33 -6.48 -9.98
CA LYS A 124 15.87 -7.18 -11.18
C LYS A 124 17.10 -7.74 -11.90
N SER A 125 17.17 -9.07 -11.99
CA SER A 125 18.19 -9.78 -12.77
C SER A 125 18.08 -9.50 -14.26
#